data_AF-A0A8T1S6N9-F1
#
_entry.id   AF-A0A8T1S6N9-F1
#
_cell.length_a   1.000
_cell.length_b   1.000
_cell.length_c   1.000
_cell.angle_alpha   90.00
_cell.angle_beta   90.00
_cell.angle_gamma   90.00
#
_symmetry.space_group_name_H-M   'P 1'
#
loop_
_entity.id
_entity.type
_entity.pdbx_description
1 polymer ?
#
loop_
_entity_poly.entity_id
_entity_poly.type
_entity_poly.pdbx_seq_one_letter_code
_entity_poly.pdbx_strand_id
1 'polypeptide(L)'
;MHREKYNGFTGKIQEEKVQQFKAAFAKQRNFFSEINKSSEDSVRASFVISEMIAKSSRPFTDGLFVKECLVKASEILCPDRKKVFEGISLSANTVACRITDSADNVQKQLIQIAKEFKAFSIALDESTDVSDPAQCAVFIRGVDCNLNITEELLDLMPLKGTTTGWDICQGLEECIEKAALPWNKLVSLATDGAPSTCSENVGVVGLLKTKLNSLNIPGISFTSIHCILHQEAPV
;
A
#
# COMPACT_ATOMS: atom_id res chain seq x y z
N MET A 1 9.63 56.83 -0.27
CA MET A 1 10.75 55.93 -0.63
C MET A 1 10.64 55.29 -2.01
N HIS A 2 9.55 54.63 -2.42
CA HIS A 2 9.49 54.03 -3.77
C HIS A 2 9.28 55.04 -4.92
N ARG A 3 8.49 56.10 -4.71
CA ARG A 3 8.15 57.09 -5.77
C ARG A 3 9.36 57.88 -6.28
N GLU A 4 10.24 58.34 -5.39
CA GLU A 4 11.46 59.06 -5.75
C GLU A 4 12.46 58.19 -6.53
N LYS A 5 12.48 56.88 -6.26
CA LYS A 5 13.38 55.92 -6.90
C LYS A 5 13.04 55.63 -8.36
N TYR A 6 11.79 55.89 -8.78
CA TYR A 6 11.31 55.59 -10.13
C TYR A 6 10.82 56.80 -10.93
N ASN A 7 10.83 58.01 -10.36
CA ASN A 7 10.41 59.25 -11.03
C ASN A 7 11.24 59.59 -12.29
N GLY A 8 12.43 59.02 -12.46
CA GLY A 8 13.29 59.25 -13.63
C GLY A 8 13.07 58.29 -14.81
N PHE A 9 12.18 57.30 -14.66
CA PHE A 9 11.90 56.33 -15.74
C PHE A 9 10.67 56.77 -16.54
N THR A 10 10.88 57.47 -17.65
CA THR A 10 9.83 57.86 -18.59
C THR A 10 10.19 57.41 -20.02
N GLY A 11 9.18 57.05 -20.81
CA GLY A 11 9.36 56.60 -22.20
C GLY A 11 10.15 55.29 -22.31
N LYS A 12 11.15 55.25 -23.20
CA LYS A 12 11.96 54.04 -23.49
C LYS A 12 12.65 53.45 -22.26
N ILE A 13 13.12 54.28 -21.34
CA ILE A 13 13.85 53.81 -20.14
C ILE A 13 12.90 53.05 -19.20
N GLN A 14 11.62 53.44 -19.18
CA GLN A 14 10.59 52.71 -18.44
C GLN A 14 10.32 51.33 -19.06
N GLU A 15 10.21 51.26 -20.39
CA GLU A 15 9.98 50.00 -21.11
C GLU A 15 11.15 49.02 -20.93
N GLU A 16 12.39 49.49 -21.04
CA GLU A 16 13.60 48.69 -20.80
C GLU A 16 13.66 48.16 -19.37
N LYS A 17 13.31 49.00 -18.38
CA LYS A 17 13.28 48.58 -16.97
C LYS A 17 12.20 47.55 -16.70
N VAL A 18 11.03 47.72 -17.30
CA VAL A 18 9.93 46.74 -17.22
C VAL A 18 10.32 45.42 -17.89
N GLN A 19 10.99 45.44 -19.04
CA GLN A 19 11.50 44.22 -19.67
C GLN A 19 12.56 43.53 -18.81
N GLN A 20 13.48 44.30 -18.21
CA GLN A 20 14.49 43.77 -17.29
C GLN A 20 13.85 43.10 -16.07
N PHE A 21 12.81 43.71 -15.48
CA PHE A 21 12.08 43.12 -14.37
C PHE A 21 11.28 41.89 -14.78
N LYS A 22 10.64 41.88 -15.96
CA LYS A 22 9.96 40.70 -16.50
C LYS A 22 10.94 39.54 -16.71
N ALA A 23 12.13 39.81 -17.26
CA ALA A 23 13.17 38.80 -17.45
C ALA A 23 13.71 38.27 -16.12
N ALA A 24 13.94 39.15 -15.13
CA ALA A 24 14.36 38.76 -13.79
C ALA A 24 13.29 37.91 -13.07
N PHE A 25 12.02 38.31 -13.16
CA PHE A 25 10.90 37.57 -12.61
C PHE A 25 10.72 36.20 -13.27
N ALA A 26 10.84 36.12 -14.60
CA ALA A 26 10.81 34.85 -15.33
C ALA A 26 11.96 33.93 -14.92
N LYS A 27 13.18 34.45 -14.77
CA LYS A 27 14.33 33.68 -14.25
C LYS A 27 14.06 33.16 -12.84
N GLN A 28 13.55 34.01 -11.94
CA GLN A 28 13.24 33.61 -10.57
C GLN A 28 12.15 32.54 -10.53
N ARG A 29 11.08 32.70 -11.30
CA ARG A 29 10.00 31.71 -11.42
C ARG A 29 10.51 30.37 -11.97
N ASN A 30 11.34 30.40 -13.01
CA ASN A 30 11.90 29.19 -13.59
C ASN A 30 12.81 28.46 -12.59
N PHE A 31 13.66 29.19 -11.86
CA PHE A 31 14.50 28.64 -10.81
C PHE A 31 13.69 27.91 -9.73
N PHE A 32 12.61 28.52 -9.22
CA PHE A 32 11.73 27.85 -8.25
C PHE A 32 11.03 26.61 -8.85
N SER A 33 10.63 26.65 -10.12
CA SER A 33 10.02 25.50 -10.79
C SER A 33 11.00 24.33 -10.96
N GLU A 34 12.28 24.62 -11.24
CA GLU A 34 13.33 23.60 -11.36
C GLU A 34 13.67 22.97 -10.01
N ILE A 35 13.72 23.77 -8.93
CA ILE A 35 13.91 23.25 -7.57
C ILE A 35 12.77 22.29 -7.18
N ASN A 36 11.52 22.67 -7.45
CA ASN A 36 10.37 21.81 -7.13
C ASN A 36 10.41 20.49 -7.90
N LYS A 37 10.75 20.52 -9.20
CA LYS A 37 10.92 19.30 -10.01
C LYS A 37 12.06 18.41 -9.49
N SER A 38 13.20 19.00 -9.16
CA SER A 38 14.34 18.24 -8.59
C SER A 38 14.01 17.61 -7.23
N SER A 39 13.16 18.27 -6.43
CA SER A 39 12.64 17.73 -5.17
C SER A 39 11.70 16.54 -5.41
N GLU A 40 10.79 16.66 -6.38
CA GLU A 40 9.86 15.59 -6.77
C GLU A 40 10.60 14.36 -7.32
N ASP A 41 11.60 14.55 -8.20
CA ASP A 41 12.43 13.48 -8.73
C ASP A 41 13.21 12.74 -7.63
N SER A 42 13.70 13.47 -6.62
CA SER A 42 14.40 12.88 -5.48
C SER A 42 13.45 12.03 -4.61
N VAL A 43 12.23 12.51 -4.39
CA VAL A 43 11.19 11.75 -3.69
C VAL A 43 10.82 10.49 -4.48
N ARG A 44 10.59 10.60 -5.79
CA ARG A 44 10.28 9.46 -6.65
C ARG A 44 11.41 8.43 -6.63
N ALA A 45 12.67 8.86 -6.72
CA ALA A 45 13.82 7.97 -6.57
C ALA A 45 13.82 7.24 -5.22
N SER A 46 13.47 7.93 -4.13
CA SER A 46 13.38 7.30 -2.81
C SER A 46 12.34 6.19 -2.75
N PHE A 47 11.18 6.35 -3.41
CA PHE A 47 10.15 5.31 -3.50
C PHE A 47 10.66 4.09 -4.28
N VAL A 48 11.24 4.30 -5.46
CA VAL A 48 11.73 3.21 -6.32
C VAL A 48 12.83 2.40 -5.61
N ILE A 49 13.78 3.06 -4.96
CA ILE A 49 14.85 2.37 -4.23
C ILE A 49 14.28 1.61 -3.02
N SER A 50 13.34 2.21 -2.28
CA SER A 50 12.70 1.55 -1.14
C SER A 50 11.90 0.31 -1.56
N GLU A 51 11.21 0.38 -2.70
CA GLU A 51 10.52 -0.76 -3.31
C GLU A 51 11.50 -1.88 -3.68
N MET A 52 12.66 -1.54 -4.26
CA MET A 52 13.70 -2.54 -4.57
C MET A 52 14.24 -3.23 -3.32
N ILE A 53 14.44 -2.49 -2.23
CA ILE A 53 14.85 -3.04 -0.92
C ILE A 53 13.79 -4.03 -0.42
N ALA A 54 12.51 -3.64 -0.46
CA ALA A 54 11.40 -4.47 -0.02
C ALA A 54 11.27 -5.76 -0.84
N LYS A 55 11.27 -5.65 -2.17
CA LYS A 55 11.17 -6.80 -3.10
C LYS A 55 12.33 -7.77 -2.99
N SER A 56 13.48 -7.29 -2.54
CA SER A 56 14.67 -8.11 -2.30
C SER A 56 14.73 -8.67 -0.88
N SER A 57 13.70 -8.44 -0.06
CA SER A 57 13.64 -8.82 1.36
C SER A 57 14.86 -8.35 2.16
N ARG A 58 15.36 -7.15 1.87
CA ARG A 58 16.52 -6.55 2.53
C ARG A 58 16.10 -5.70 3.73
N PRO A 59 16.94 -5.57 4.77
CA PRO A 59 16.68 -4.69 5.91
C PRO A 59 16.51 -3.23 5.48
N PHE A 60 15.65 -2.47 6.17
CA PHE A 60 15.44 -1.05 5.88
C PHE A 60 16.71 -0.21 6.06
N THR A 61 17.63 -0.67 6.90
CA THR A 61 18.94 -0.05 7.13
C THR A 61 19.82 -0.03 5.88
N ASP A 62 19.59 -0.92 4.92
CA ASP A 62 20.36 -0.98 3.67
C ASP A 62 20.17 0.29 2.82
N GLY A 63 19.10 1.06 3.05
CA GLY A 63 18.90 2.36 2.40
C GLY A 63 20.07 3.33 2.59
N LEU A 64 20.71 3.33 3.77
CA LEU A 64 21.88 4.17 4.03
C LEU A 64 23.09 3.74 3.22
N PHE A 65 23.32 2.42 3.13
CA PHE A 65 24.41 1.88 2.34
C PHE A 65 24.22 2.16 0.85
N VAL A 66 23.00 1.96 0.33
CA VAL A 66 22.66 2.32 -1.06
C VAL A 66 22.90 3.80 -1.32
N LYS A 67 22.51 4.68 -0.39
CA LYS A 67 22.77 6.12 -0.49
C LYS A 67 24.26 6.43 -0.58
N GLU A 68 25.07 5.79 0.26
CA GLU A 68 26.53 5.96 0.25
C GLU A 68 27.12 5.56 -1.11
N CYS A 69 26.71 4.41 -1.65
CA CYS A 69 27.13 3.97 -2.99
C CYS A 69 26.76 4.99 -4.08
N LEU A 70 25.53 5.50 -4.06
CA LEU A 70 25.06 6.49 -5.05
C LEU A 70 25.86 7.79 -4.99
N VAL A 71 26.11 8.31 -3.79
CA VAL A 71 26.90 9.54 -3.61
C VAL A 71 28.34 9.32 -4.07
N LYS A 72 28.98 8.22 -3.67
CA LYS A 72 30.36 7.89 -4.08
C LYS A 72 30.50 7.73 -5.60
N ALA A 73 29.54 7.08 -6.25
CA ALA A 73 29.53 6.98 -7.71
C ALA A 73 29.35 8.36 -8.38
N SER A 74 28.48 9.21 -7.83
CA SER A 74 28.25 10.56 -8.37
C SER A 74 29.47 11.47 -8.25
N GLU A 75 30.29 11.32 -7.20
CA GLU A 75 31.54 12.06 -7.01
C GLU A 75 32.55 11.81 -8.13
N ILE A 76 32.49 10.65 -8.79
CA ILE A 76 33.41 10.25 -9.86
C ILE A 76 32.80 10.53 -11.24
N LEU A 77 31.54 10.14 -11.44
CA LEU A 77 30.91 10.16 -12.76
C LEU A 77 30.24 11.49 -13.12
N CYS A 78 29.68 12.19 -12.12
CA CYS A 78 28.94 13.43 -12.34
C CYS A 78 28.99 14.39 -11.13
N PRO A 79 30.18 14.94 -10.79
CA PRO A 79 30.39 15.75 -9.58
C PRO A 79 29.44 16.94 -9.47
N ASP A 80 29.12 17.58 -10.61
CA ASP A 80 28.21 18.73 -10.68
C ASP A 80 26.79 18.40 -10.21
N ARG A 81 26.41 17.12 -10.23
CA ARG A 81 25.08 16.64 -9.83
C ARG A 81 25.06 15.95 -8.47
N LYS A 82 26.19 15.91 -7.74
CA LYS A 82 26.31 15.24 -6.44
C LYS A 82 25.19 15.58 -5.46
N LYS A 83 24.84 16.88 -5.36
CA LYS A 83 23.79 17.37 -4.45
C LYS A 83 22.41 16.74 -4.70
N VAL A 84 22.13 16.31 -5.93
CA VAL A 84 20.87 15.62 -6.28
C VAL A 84 20.82 14.26 -5.59
N PHE A 85 21.92 13.49 -5.62
CA PHE A 85 22.02 12.18 -4.97
C PHE A 85 22.04 12.30 -3.44
N GLU A 86 22.73 13.32 -2.91
CA GLU A 86 22.70 13.63 -1.46
C GLU A 86 21.29 13.98 -0.98
N GLY A 87 20.47 14.58 -1.84
CA GLY A 87 19.08 14.95 -1.58
C GLY A 87 18.10 13.77 -1.49
N ILE A 88 18.48 12.56 -1.94
CA ILE A 88 17.61 11.39 -1.85
C ILE A 88 17.57 10.89 -0.40
N SER A 89 16.40 10.91 0.23
CA SER A 89 16.22 10.41 1.59
C SER A 89 16.05 8.90 1.62
N LEU A 90 17.00 8.19 2.25
CA LEU A 90 17.03 6.73 2.37
C LEU A 90 17.41 6.26 3.80
N SER A 91 17.02 7.03 4.82
CA SER A 91 17.13 6.53 6.20
C SER A 91 16.22 5.31 6.38
N ALA A 92 16.50 4.44 7.36
CA ALA A 92 15.65 3.28 7.65
C ALA A 92 14.18 3.67 7.85
N ASN A 93 13.92 4.77 8.57
CA ASN A 93 12.57 5.30 8.76
C ASN A 93 11.95 5.76 7.44
N THR A 94 12.73 6.43 6.59
CA THR A 94 12.23 6.85 5.26
C THR A 94 11.87 5.65 4.41
N VAL A 95 12.75 4.64 4.34
CA VAL A 95 12.50 3.41 3.58
C VAL A 95 11.24 2.73 4.08
N ALA A 96 11.10 2.55 5.39
CA ALA A 96 9.89 1.99 5.99
C ALA A 96 8.64 2.80 5.62
N CYS A 97 8.65 4.13 5.79
CA CYS A 97 7.53 4.99 5.40
C CYS A 97 7.19 4.87 3.92
N ARG A 98 8.17 4.85 3.00
CA ARG A 98 7.91 4.72 1.55
C ARG A 98 7.27 3.38 1.20
N ILE A 99 7.70 2.31 1.86
CA ILE A 99 7.12 0.98 1.69
C ILE A 99 5.69 0.97 2.22
N THR A 100 5.45 1.51 3.42
CA THR A 100 4.10 1.61 4.00
C THR A 100 3.17 2.46 3.13
N ASP A 101 3.60 3.65 2.69
CA ASP A 101 2.84 4.53 1.79
C ASP A 101 2.44 3.78 0.49
N SER A 102 3.37 2.98 -0.04
CA SER A 102 3.14 2.18 -1.25
C SER A 102 2.16 1.04 -0.99
N ALA A 103 2.32 0.32 0.12
CA ALA A 103 1.44 -0.76 0.54
C ALA A 103 0.00 -0.25 0.77
N ASP A 104 -0.14 0.87 1.49
CA ASP A 104 -1.44 1.52 1.72
C ASP A 104 -2.11 1.93 0.40
N ASN A 105 -1.34 2.42 -0.56
CA ASN A 105 -1.85 2.79 -1.87
C ASN A 105 -2.30 1.57 -2.69
N VAL A 106 -1.55 0.46 -2.63
CA VAL A 106 -1.94 -0.81 -3.26
C VAL A 106 -3.22 -1.36 -2.61
N GLN A 107 -3.29 -1.37 -1.28
CA GLN A 107 -4.47 -1.82 -0.54
C GLN A 107 -5.72 -0.99 -0.88
N LYS A 108 -5.59 0.34 -0.97
CA LYS A 108 -6.69 1.22 -1.39
C LYS A 108 -7.19 0.91 -2.79
N GLN A 109 -6.28 0.64 -3.73
CA GLN A 109 -6.65 0.25 -5.09
C GLN A 109 -7.37 -1.09 -5.12
N LEU A 110 -6.87 -2.09 -4.38
CA LEU A 110 -7.52 -3.39 -4.25
C LEU A 110 -8.94 -3.26 -3.69
N ILE A 111 -9.12 -2.51 -2.60
CA ILE A 111 -10.44 -2.27 -2.00
C ILE A 111 -11.38 -1.59 -3.01
N GLN A 112 -10.87 -0.67 -3.82
CA GLN A 112 -11.69 0.00 -4.83
C GLN A 112 -12.16 -0.97 -5.92
N ILE A 113 -11.28 -1.84 -6.41
CA ILE A 113 -11.62 -2.92 -7.35
C ILE A 113 -12.62 -3.88 -6.70
N ALA A 114 -12.40 -4.25 -5.44
CA ALA A 114 -13.20 -5.27 -4.77
C ALA A 114 -14.66 -4.85 -4.53
N LYS A 115 -14.94 -3.55 -4.44
CA LYS A 115 -16.33 -3.03 -4.41
C LYS A 115 -17.11 -3.33 -5.68
N GLU A 116 -16.42 -3.42 -6.82
CA GLU A 116 -17.01 -3.67 -8.13
C GLU A 116 -17.29 -5.15 -8.40
N PHE A 117 -16.72 -6.05 -7.58
CA PHE A 117 -16.96 -7.48 -7.70
C PHE A 117 -18.45 -7.82 -7.70
N LYS A 118 -18.86 -8.76 -8.53
CA LYS A 118 -20.20 -9.36 -8.54
C LYS A 118 -20.31 -10.49 -7.52
N ALA A 119 -19.22 -11.23 -7.35
CA ALA A 119 -19.05 -12.24 -6.33
C ALA A 119 -17.58 -12.27 -5.91
N PHE A 120 -17.33 -12.64 -4.66
CA PHE A 120 -15.98 -12.88 -4.17
C PHE A 120 -15.93 -14.03 -3.18
N SER A 121 -14.76 -14.62 -3.09
CA SER A 121 -14.39 -15.70 -2.20
C SER A 121 -13.22 -15.26 -1.34
N ILE A 122 -13.12 -15.80 -0.14
CA ILE A 122 -12.00 -15.57 0.76
C ILE A 122 -11.25 -16.88 0.97
N ALA A 123 -9.93 -16.82 1.06
CA ALA A 123 -9.12 -17.92 1.56
C ALA A 123 -8.37 -17.47 2.81
N LEU A 124 -8.37 -18.31 3.83
CA LEU A 124 -7.63 -18.12 5.07
C LEU A 124 -6.47 -19.10 5.12
N ASP A 125 -5.30 -18.57 5.46
CA ASP A 125 -4.10 -19.36 5.72
C ASP A 125 -3.52 -18.93 7.07
N GLU A 126 -3.50 -19.83 8.04
CA GLU A 126 -2.92 -19.56 9.36
C GLU A 126 -1.41 -19.84 9.30
N SER A 127 -0.62 -18.81 9.55
CA SER A 127 0.82 -18.93 9.74
C SER A 127 1.15 -18.96 11.23
N THR A 128 1.77 -20.05 11.67
CA THR A 128 2.36 -20.15 13.00
C THR A 128 3.85 -19.81 12.89
N ASP A 129 4.25 -18.59 13.24
CA ASP A 129 5.67 -18.29 13.43
C ASP A 129 6.10 -18.75 14.85
N VAL A 130 7.32 -19.27 14.96
CA VAL A 130 7.91 -19.80 16.19
C VAL A 130 8.20 -18.69 17.22
N SER A 131 8.17 -17.41 16.81
CA SER A 131 8.69 -16.29 17.60
C SER A 131 7.71 -15.11 17.78
N ASP A 132 6.63 -15.04 17.00
CA ASP A 132 5.68 -13.91 16.95
C ASP A 132 4.23 -14.41 17.17
N PRO A 133 3.26 -13.52 17.52
CA PRO A 133 1.86 -13.95 17.62
C PRO A 133 1.40 -14.49 16.27
N ALA A 134 0.68 -15.62 16.27
CA ALA A 134 0.16 -16.25 15.06
C ALA A 134 -0.57 -15.22 14.18
N GLN A 135 -0.43 -15.34 12.87
CA GLN A 135 -1.07 -14.42 11.92
C GLN A 135 -1.85 -15.22 10.89
N CYS A 136 -3.01 -14.71 10.51
CA CYS A 136 -3.82 -15.28 9.44
C CYS A 136 -3.76 -14.37 8.21
N ALA A 137 -3.30 -14.94 7.09
CA ALA A 137 -3.35 -14.29 5.80
C ALA A 137 -4.76 -14.45 5.21
N VAL A 138 -5.36 -13.32 4.83
CA VAL A 138 -6.69 -13.26 4.22
C VAL A 138 -6.52 -12.92 2.75
N PHE A 139 -6.76 -13.90 1.88
CA PHE A 139 -6.75 -13.70 0.43
C PHE A 139 -8.17 -13.48 -0.07
N ILE A 140 -8.31 -12.59 -1.05
CA ILE A 140 -9.58 -12.35 -1.75
C ILE A 140 -9.45 -12.79 -3.21
N ARG A 141 -10.46 -13.51 -3.68
CA ARG A 141 -10.66 -13.86 -5.09
C ARG A 141 -12.00 -13.31 -5.54
N GLY A 142 -12.01 -12.34 -6.44
CA GLY A 142 -13.24 -11.69 -6.93
C GLY A 142 -13.39 -11.74 -8.43
N VAL A 143 -14.63 -11.61 -8.90
CA VAL A 143 -14.96 -11.48 -10.33
C VAL A 143 -15.79 -10.22 -10.57
N ASP A 144 -15.41 -9.42 -11.57
CA ASP A 144 -16.11 -8.18 -11.94
C ASP A 144 -17.25 -8.43 -12.97
N CYS A 145 -17.90 -7.36 -13.45
CA CYS A 145 -18.96 -7.48 -14.46
C CYS A 145 -18.48 -7.92 -15.85
N ASN A 146 -17.18 -7.82 -16.11
CA ASN A 146 -16.54 -8.20 -17.36
C ASN A 146 -15.95 -9.62 -17.29
N LEU A 147 -16.19 -10.33 -16.18
CA LEU A 147 -15.64 -11.66 -15.89
C LEU A 147 -14.11 -11.66 -15.70
N ASN A 148 -13.52 -10.51 -15.39
CA ASN A 148 -12.12 -10.46 -14.98
C ASN A 148 -12.00 -10.98 -13.55
N ILE A 149 -11.02 -11.85 -13.33
CA ILE A 149 -10.71 -12.43 -12.02
C ILE A 149 -9.55 -11.66 -11.40
N THR A 150 -9.71 -11.27 -10.15
CA THR A 150 -8.64 -10.67 -9.33
C THR A 150 -8.41 -11.56 -8.12
N GLU A 151 -7.15 -11.92 -7.86
CA GLU A 151 -6.71 -12.73 -6.73
C GLU A 151 -5.56 -11.99 -6.05
N GLU A 152 -5.76 -11.55 -4.80
CA GLU A 152 -4.79 -10.74 -4.07
C GLU A 152 -4.86 -10.98 -2.56
N LEU A 153 -3.80 -10.59 -1.85
CA LEU A 153 -3.79 -10.53 -0.39
C LEU A 153 -4.60 -9.30 0.09
N LEU A 154 -5.67 -9.55 0.85
CA LEU A 154 -6.54 -8.49 1.37
C LEU A 154 -6.02 -7.89 2.68
N ASP A 155 -5.63 -8.75 3.62
CA ASP A 155 -5.09 -8.33 4.92
C ASP A 155 -4.23 -9.43 5.55
N LEU A 156 -3.35 -9.02 6.47
CA LEU A 156 -2.61 -9.90 7.39
C LEU A 156 -3.11 -9.63 8.80
N MET A 157 -3.96 -10.54 9.28
CA MET A 157 -4.63 -10.41 10.56
C MET A 157 -3.77 -10.99 11.69
N PRO A 158 -3.31 -10.18 12.66
CA PRO A 158 -2.64 -10.72 13.84
C PRO A 158 -3.65 -11.39 14.78
N LEU A 159 -3.41 -12.65 15.14
CA LEU A 159 -4.20 -13.40 16.11
C LEU A 159 -3.62 -13.16 17.51
N LYS A 160 -4.23 -12.21 18.24
CA LYS A 160 -3.75 -11.81 19.57
C LYS A 160 -4.27 -12.78 20.65
N GLY A 161 -3.37 -13.58 21.21
CA GLY A 161 -3.64 -14.40 22.39
C GLY A 161 -3.98 -15.85 22.08
N THR A 162 -5.12 -16.10 21.43
CA THR A 162 -5.58 -17.45 21.08
C THR A 162 -5.88 -17.57 19.58
N THR A 163 -5.76 -18.78 19.04
CA THR A 163 -6.04 -19.12 17.64
C THR A 163 -7.38 -19.86 17.53
N THR A 164 -8.38 -19.44 18.31
CA THR A 164 -9.70 -20.08 18.25
C THR A 164 -10.43 -19.67 16.98
N GLY A 165 -11.39 -20.50 16.55
CA GLY A 165 -12.24 -20.14 15.41
C GLY A 165 -13.03 -18.85 15.61
N TRP A 166 -13.34 -18.50 16.86
CA TRP A 166 -13.97 -17.24 17.21
C TRP A 166 -13.06 -16.04 16.92
N ASP A 167 -11.80 -16.10 17.36
CA ASP A 167 -10.84 -15.01 17.16
C ASP A 167 -10.59 -14.77 15.66
N ILE A 168 -10.42 -15.85 14.90
CA ILE A 168 -10.23 -15.79 13.45
C ILE A 168 -11.49 -15.25 12.76
N CYS A 169 -12.68 -15.69 13.17
CA CYS A 169 -13.94 -15.19 12.61
C CYS A 169 -14.12 -13.69 12.89
N GLN A 170 -13.86 -13.24 14.12
CA GLN A 170 -13.99 -11.85 14.49
C GLN A 170 -13.08 -10.96 13.65
N GLY A 171 -11.79 -11.29 13.52
CA GLY A 171 -10.91 -10.45 12.73
C GLY A 171 -11.13 -10.59 11.22
N LEU A 172 -11.69 -11.70 10.72
CA LEU A 172 -12.21 -11.78 9.35
C LEU A 172 -13.40 -10.82 9.15
N GLU A 173 -14.31 -10.73 10.11
CA GLU A 173 -15.42 -9.78 10.07
C GLU A 173 -14.89 -8.33 10.04
N GLU A 174 -13.94 -7.99 10.92
CA GLU A 174 -13.27 -6.69 10.93
C GLU A 174 -12.57 -6.39 9.60
N CYS A 175 -11.93 -7.38 8.99
CA CYS A 175 -11.29 -7.27 7.67
C CYS A 175 -12.30 -6.95 6.56
N ILE A 176 -13.41 -7.69 6.50
CA ILE A 176 -14.49 -7.48 5.53
C ILE A 176 -15.13 -6.09 5.70
N GLU A 177 -15.35 -5.66 6.95
CA GLU A 177 -15.92 -4.36 7.27
C GLU A 177 -14.96 -3.21 6.94
N LYS A 178 -13.67 -3.34 7.28
CA LYS A 178 -12.61 -2.39 6.93
C LYS A 178 -12.48 -2.20 5.42
N ALA A 179 -12.62 -3.29 4.66
CA ALA A 179 -12.62 -3.26 3.20
C ALA A 179 -13.97 -2.80 2.60
N ALA A 180 -14.99 -2.57 3.43
CA ALA A 180 -16.36 -2.24 3.03
C ALA A 180 -16.93 -3.24 2.00
N LEU A 181 -16.61 -4.52 2.18
CA LEU A 181 -17.02 -5.58 1.27
C LEU A 181 -18.46 -6.01 1.58
N PRO A 182 -19.33 -6.11 0.57
CA PRO A 182 -20.72 -6.43 0.78
C PRO A 182 -20.90 -7.93 1.07
N TRP A 183 -21.39 -8.25 2.27
CA TRP A 183 -21.65 -9.63 2.71
C TRP A 183 -22.50 -10.45 1.74
N ASN A 184 -23.41 -9.82 0.99
CA ASN A 184 -24.26 -10.51 0.03
C ASN A 184 -23.54 -10.99 -1.24
N LYS A 185 -22.28 -10.61 -1.44
CA LYS A 185 -21.47 -11.06 -2.57
C LYS A 185 -20.42 -12.11 -2.17
N LEU A 186 -20.31 -12.45 -0.89
CA LEU A 186 -19.43 -13.51 -0.42
C LEU A 186 -20.03 -14.87 -0.79
N VAL A 187 -19.35 -15.62 -1.65
CA VAL A 187 -19.84 -16.92 -2.16
C VAL A 187 -19.11 -18.12 -1.56
N SER A 188 -17.86 -17.96 -1.13
CA SER A 188 -17.15 -19.06 -0.49
C SER A 188 -16.03 -18.64 0.45
N LEU A 189 -15.71 -19.54 1.37
CA LEU A 189 -14.54 -19.46 2.25
C LEU A 189 -13.69 -20.73 2.06
N ALA A 190 -12.40 -20.55 1.78
CA ALA A 190 -11.42 -21.62 1.74
C ALA A 190 -10.58 -21.62 3.01
N THR A 191 -10.39 -22.77 3.65
CA THR A 191 -9.56 -22.93 4.85
C THR A 191 -8.71 -24.20 4.77
N ASP A 192 -7.64 -24.25 5.55
CA ASP A 192 -6.74 -25.42 5.71
C ASP A 192 -7.39 -26.61 6.46
N GLY A 193 -8.60 -26.42 6.96
CA GLY A 193 -9.36 -27.36 7.79
C GLY A 193 -8.78 -27.70 9.14
N ALA A 194 -7.99 -26.80 9.72
CA ALA A 194 -7.75 -26.82 11.15
C ALA A 194 -9.08 -26.86 11.94
N PRO A 195 -9.13 -27.50 13.12
CA PRO A 195 -10.35 -27.54 13.95
C PRO A 195 -10.92 -26.15 14.28
N SER A 196 -10.05 -25.15 14.39
CA SER A 196 -10.39 -23.73 14.55
C SER A 196 -11.14 -23.16 13.34
N THR A 197 -10.96 -23.70 12.13
CA THR A 197 -11.58 -23.18 10.91
C THR A 197 -12.80 -23.99 10.46
N CYS A 198 -12.81 -25.31 10.70
CA CYS A 198 -13.81 -26.24 10.15
C CYS A 198 -14.91 -26.73 11.11
N SER A 199 -14.79 -26.53 12.42
CA SER A 199 -15.81 -27.03 13.36
C SER A 199 -17.18 -26.35 13.18
N GLU A 200 -18.27 -27.13 13.27
CA GLU A 200 -19.62 -26.68 12.90
C GLU A 200 -20.18 -25.54 13.77
N ASN A 201 -19.86 -25.52 15.06
CA ASN A 201 -20.43 -24.56 16.01
C ASN A 201 -19.43 -23.51 16.50
N VAL A 202 -18.13 -23.81 16.44
CA VAL A 202 -17.06 -22.96 17.00
C VAL A 202 -15.98 -22.60 15.98
N GLY A 203 -16.06 -23.18 14.78
CA GLY A 203 -15.12 -22.94 13.70
C GLY A 203 -15.58 -21.80 12.82
N VAL A 204 -14.62 -21.15 12.17
CA VAL A 204 -14.87 -19.99 11.30
C VAL A 204 -15.99 -20.26 10.29
N VAL A 205 -15.99 -21.42 9.63
CA VAL A 205 -17.03 -21.80 8.66
C VAL A 205 -18.43 -21.81 9.28
N GLY A 206 -18.57 -22.38 10.48
CA GLY A 206 -19.84 -22.49 11.20
C GLY A 206 -20.36 -21.13 11.68
N LEU A 207 -19.46 -20.34 12.27
CA LEU A 207 -19.75 -18.99 12.75
C LEU A 207 -20.18 -18.08 11.59
N LEU A 208 -19.47 -18.14 10.45
CA LEU A 208 -19.77 -17.34 9.27
C LEU A 208 -21.11 -17.72 8.63
N LYS A 209 -21.44 -19.02 8.57
CA LYS A 209 -22.76 -19.49 8.14
C LYS A 209 -23.86 -18.93 9.04
N THR A 210 -23.65 -18.94 10.35
CA THR A 210 -24.60 -18.37 11.32
C THR A 210 -24.82 -16.88 11.10
N LYS A 211 -23.75 -16.12 10.86
CA LYS A 211 -23.82 -14.69 10.50
C LYS A 211 -24.55 -14.45 9.18
N LEU A 212 -24.23 -15.20 8.12
CA LEU A 212 -24.90 -15.05 6.82
C LEU A 212 -26.40 -15.36 6.91
N ASN A 213 -26.77 -16.38 7.68
CA ASN A 213 -28.17 -16.72 7.95
C ASN A 213 -28.90 -15.60 8.72
N SER A 214 -28.25 -14.98 9.71
CA SER A 214 -28.87 -13.90 10.50
C SER A 214 -29.09 -12.61 9.68
N LEU A 215 -28.32 -12.40 8.62
CA LEU A 215 -28.50 -11.28 7.68
C LEU A 215 -29.72 -11.46 6.76
N ASN A 216 -30.39 -12.62 6.77
CA ASN A 216 -31.61 -12.91 5.99
C ASN A 216 -31.49 -12.56 4.49
N ILE A 217 -30.33 -12.80 3.89
CA ILE A 217 -30.09 -12.40 2.50
C ILE A 217 -30.64 -13.47 1.55
N PRO A 218 -31.69 -13.17 0.76
CA PRO A 218 -32.34 -14.17 -0.07
C PRO A 218 -31.41 -14.63 -1.21
N GLY A 219 -31.29 -15.96 -1.37
CA GLY A 219 -30.59 -16.55 -2.50
C GLY A 219 -29.06 -16.60 -2.40
N ILE A 220 -28.47 -16.27 -1.24
CA ILE A 220 -27.04 -16.53 -1.01
C ILE A 220 -26.80 -18.04 -0.96
N SER A 221 -25.92 -18.52 -1.84
CA SER A 221 -25.29 -19.83 -1.72
C SER A 221 -23.86 -19.61 -1.22
N PHE A 222 -23.61 -19.95 0.03
CA PHE A 222 -22.28 -19.90 0.63
C PHE A 222 -21.69 -21.31 0.70
N THR A 223 -20.49 -21.49 0.15
CA THR A 223 -19.79 -22.76 0.11
C THR A 223 -18.49 -22.71 0.90
N SER A 224 -18.26 -23.69 1.76
CA SER A 224 -16.95 -23.88 2.40
C SER A 224 -16.09 -24.82 1.56
N ILE A 225 -14.86 -24.42 1.27
CA ILE A 225 -13.87 -25.20 0.51
C ILE A 225 -12.75 -25.57 1.48
N HIS A 226 -12.36 -26.83 1.48
CA HIS A 226 -11.21 -27.29 2.25
C HIS A 226 -9.97 -27.33 1.33
N CYS A 227 -8.83 -26.86 1.84
CA CYS A 227 -7.58 -26.82 1.09
C CYS A 227 -7.05 -28.24 0.85
N ILE A 228 -6.82 -28.62 -0.40
CA ILE A 228 -6.36 -29.97 -0.78
C ILE A 228 -4.91 -30.24 -0.34
N LEU A 229 -4.12 -29.19 -0.10
CA LEU A 229 -2.70 -29.30 0.21
C LEU A 229 -2.43 -29.71 1.66
N HIS A 230 -3.37 -29.45 2.57
CA HIS A 230 -3.30 -29.92 3.95
C HIS A 230 -4.16 -31.18 4.06
N GLN A 231 -3.53 -32.36 3.91
CA GLN A 231 -4.19 -33.61 4.29
C GLN A 231 -4.51 -33.56 5.79
N GLU A 232 -5.77 -33.85 6.13
CA GLU A 232 -6.24 -34.04 7.51
C GLU A 232 -5.18 -34.78 8.34
N ALA A 233 -4.71 -34.16 9.42
CA ALA A 233 -4.06 -34.94 10.46
C ALA A 233 -5.14 -35.88 11.03
N PRO A 234 -4.96 -37.21 10.93
CA PRO A 234 -5.97 -38.14 11.40
C PRO A 234 -6.17 -37.95 12.90
N VAL A 235 -7.44 -37.81 13.30
CA VAL A 235 -7.92 -37.76 14.69
C VAL A 235 -7.56 -39.06 15.41
#